data_AF-A0A920TV22-F1
#
_entry.id   AF-A0A920TV22-F1
#
_cell.length_a   1.000
_cell.length_b   1.000
_cell.length_c   1.000
_cell.angle_alpha   90.00
_cell.angle_beta   90.00
_cell.angle_gamma   90.00
#
_symmetry.space_group_name_H-M   'P 1'
#
loop_
_entity.id
_entity.type
_entity.pdbx_description
1 polymer ?
#
loop_
_entity_poly.entity_id
_entity_poly.type
_entity_poly.pdbx_seq_one_letter_code
_entity_poly.pdbx_strand_id
1 'polypeptide(L)'
;MFPLISGPLGALGVSALFGISVGGILVIPPVVYAHYYGRQSLGVIRGVTEPCVAIGQAAGPVLSGAVYDVTGSYGWAFQGFALLALLSAIAILCAGRPRLNG
;
A
#
# COMPACT_ATOMS: atom_id res chain seq x y z
N MET A 1 -12.60 -13.60 -0.14
CA MET A 1 -11.41 -14.04 0.62
C MET A 1 -11.67 -14.28 2.12
N PHE A 2 -12.92 -14.17 2.61
CA PHE A 2 -13.34 -14.48 3.98
C PHE A 2 -13.86 -15.92 4.24
N PRO A 3 -14.27 -16.75 3.24
CA PRO A 3 -14.84 -18.07 3.54
C PRO A 3 -13.86 -19.25 3.46
N LEU A 4 -12.55 -19.03 3.29
CA LEU A 4 -11.57 -20.13 3.14
C LEU A 4 -10.78 -20.47 4.43
N ILE A 5 -10.98 -19.72 5.50
CA ILE A 5 -10.25 -19.88 6.77
C ILE A 5 -11.25 -20.27 7.85
N SER A 6 -11.61 -21.55 7.91
CA SER A 6 -12.58 -22.10 8.88
C SER A 6 -11.95 -22.43 10.24
N GLY A 7 -10.66 -22.11 10.45
CA GLY A 7 -9.91 -22.46 11.66
C GLY A 7 -9.22 -21.27 12.32
N PRO A 8 -9.29 -21.11 13.66
CA PRO A 8 -8.72 -19.97 14.40
C PRO A 8 -7.19 -19.82 14.17
N LEU A 9 -6.47 -20.92 13.98
CA LEU A 9 -5.03 -20.91 13.70
C LEU A 9 -4.69 -20.26 12.34
N GLY A 10 -5.49 -20.51 11.31
CA GLY A 10 -5.29 -19.89 10.00
C GLY A 10 -5.56 -18.40 10.03
N ALA A 11 -6.58 -17.97 10.80
CA ALA A 11 -6.88 -16.56 10.99
C ALA A 11 -5.75 -15.83 11.72
N LEU A 12 -5.14 -16.47 12.74
CA LEU A 12 -3.98 -15.93 13.44
C LEU A 12 -2.75 -15.81 12.52
N GLY A 13 -2.49 -16.82 11.68
CA GLY A 13 -1.39 -16.78 10.72
C GLY A 13 -1.49 -15.63 9.72
N VAL A 14 -2.67 -15.45 9.11
CA VAL A 14 -2.92 -14.34 8.17
C VAL A 14 -2.88 -12.99 8.89
N SER A 15 -3.43 -12.90 10.09
CA SER A 15 -3.39 -11.66 10.89
C SER A 15 -1.96 -11.28 11.30
N ALA A 16 -1.12 -12.25 11.63
CA ALA A 16 0.29 -12.03 11.95
C ALA A 16 1.07 -11.53 10.72
N LEU A 17 0.89 -12.15 9.56
CA LEU A 17 1.50 -11.71 8.31
C LEU A 17 1.06 -10.30 7.93
N PHE A 18 -0.24 -10.01 8.09
CA PHE A 18 -0.78 -8.68 7.86
C PHE A 18 -0.18 -7.66 8.83
N GLY A 19 -0.10 -8.00 10.13
CA GLY A 19 0.50 -7.14 11.16
C GLY A 19 1.97 -6.81 10.88
N ILE A 20 2.76 -7.80 10.44
CA ILE A 20 4.16 -7.57 10.04
C ILE A 20 4.24 -6.63 8.83
N SER A 21 3.37 -6.84 7.84
CA SER A 21 3.32 -6.01 6.63
C SER A 21 2.99 -4.55 6.96
N VAL A 22 1.98 -4.33 7.81
CA VAL A 22 1.59 -2.99 8.28
C VAL A 22 2.70 -2.36 9.14
N GLY A 23 3.35 -3.14 10.00
CA GLY A 23 4.49 -2.68 10.79
C GLY A 23 5.64 -2.18 9.91
N GLY A 24 5.96 -2.90 8.82
CA GLY A 24 6.93 -2.46 7.83
C GLY A 24 6.55 -1.12 7.19
N ILE A 25 5.30 -0.99 6.75
CA ILE A 25 4.79 0.25 6.13
C ILE A 25 4.87 1.45 7.09
N LEU A 26 4.67 1.24 8.39
CA LEU A 26 4.68 2.32 9.38
C LEU A 26 6.10 2.70 9.86
N VAL A 27 7.00 1.74 9.98
CA VAL A 27 8.32 1.91 10.59
C VAL A 27 9.40 2.23 9.57
N ILE A 28 9.36 1.63 8.37
CA ILE A 28 10.42 1.79 7.36
C ILE A 28 10.51 3.25 6.85
N PRO A 29 9.41 3.92 6.43
CA PRO A 29 9.50 5.28 5.91
C PRO A 29 10.11 6.28 6.90
N PRO A 30 9.67 6.39 8.18
CA PRO A 30 10.26 7.37 9.09
C PRO A 30 11.72 7.08 9.42
N VAL A 31 12.14 5.81 9.47
CA VAL A 31 13.55 5.43 9.68
C VAL A 31 14.40 5.82 8.48
N VAL A 32 13.94 5.53 7.26
CA VAL A 32 14.63 5.93 6.02
C VAL A 32 14.71 7.46 5.97
N TYR A 33 13.61 8.19 6.06
CA TYR A 33 13.64 9.65 5.99
C TYR A 33 14.50 10.31 7.07
N ALA A 34 14.53 9.78 8.30
CA ALA A 34 15.42 10.29 9.36
C ALA A 34 16.91 10.11 9.01
N HIS A 35 17.27 8.98 8.39
CA HIS A 35 18.64 8.71 7.93
C HIS A 35 19.04 9.51 6.68
N TYR A 36 18.10 9.85 5.79
CA TYR A 36 18.39 10.49 4.50
C TYR A 36 18.20 12.03 4.48
N TYR A 37 17.28 12.58 5.27
CA TYR A 37 16.90 14.01 5.18
C TYR A 37 16.98 14.77 6.51
N GLY A 38 17.40 14.11 7.59
CA GLY A 38 17.33 14.69 8.93
C GLY A 38 15.89 14.87 9.43
N ARG A 39 15.73 15.13 10.73
CA ARG A 39 14.44 15.02 11.44
C ARG A 39 13.37 16.03 11.00
N GLN A 40 13.74 17.07 10.23
CA GLN A 40 12.84 18.15 9.81
C GLN A 40 12.05 17.87 8.50
N SER A 41 12.52 17.01 7.59
CA SER A 41 11.84 16.79 6.29
C SER A 41 10.73 15.71 6.35
N LEU A 42 10.68 14.96 7.45
CA LEU A 42 9.67 13.92 7.71
C LEU A 42 8.23 14.42 7.62
N GLY A 43 7.96 15.61 8.17
CA GLY A 43 6.63 16.21 8.19
C GLY A 43 6.16 16.66 6.80
N VAL A 44 7.08 17.16 5.97
CA VAL A 44 6.77 17.59 4.59
C VAL A 44 6.49 16.38 3.71
N ILE A 45 7.30 15.33 3.81
CA ILE A 45 7.10 14.10 3.02
C ILE A 45 5.78 13.42 3.40
N ARG A 46 5.50 13.27 4.70
CA ARG A 46 4.19 12.77 5.15
C ARG A 46 3.06 13.68 4.71
N GLY A 47 3.19 15.00 4.85
CA GLY A 47 2.17 15.97 4.45
C GLY A 47 1.77 15.90 2.98
N VAL A 48 2.70 15.56 2.08
CA VAL A 48 2.42 15.35 0.64
C VAL A 48 1.91 13.94 0.36
N THR A 49 2.33 12.94 1.13
CA THR A 49 1.99 11.53 0.89
C THR A 49 0.62 11.15 1.46
N GLU A 50 0.28 11.60 2.67
CA GLU A 50 -1.00 11.32 3.34
C GLU A 50 -2.24 11.64 2.47
N PRO A 51 -2.34 12.81 1.80
CA PRO A 51 -3.50 13.10 0.95
C PRO A 51 -3.56 12.18 -0.27
N CYS A 52 -2.42 11.79 -0.86
CA CYS A 52 -2.40 10.81 -1.95
C CYS A 52 -2.92 9.44 -1.47
N VAL A 53 -2.53 9.01 -0.27
CA VAL A 53 -3.05 7.78 0.35
C VAL A 53 -4.55 7.90 0.61
N ALA A 54 -5.02 9.01 1.17
CA ALA A 54 -6.43 9.26 1.44
C ALA A 54 -7.28 9.24 0.17
N ILE A 55 -6.80 9.86 -0.91
CA ILE A 55 -7.45 9.80 -2.23
C ILE A 55 -7.50 8.36 -2.74
N GLY A 56 -6.41 7.59 -2.62
CA GLY A 56 -6.40 6.18 -3.01
C GLY A 56 -7.41 5.33 -2.22
N GLN A 57 -7.52 5.55 -0.91
CA GLN A 57 -8.49 4.86 -0.05
C GLN A 57 -9.94 5.23 -0.39
N ALA A 58 -10.21 6.48 -0.75
CA ALA A 58 -11.54 6.93 -1.17
C ALA A 58 -11.88 6.47 -2.60
N ALA A 59 -10.91 6.51 -3.52
CA ALA A 59 -11.10 6.18 -4.92
C ALA A 59 -11.25 4.66 -5.14
N GLY A 60 -10.60 3.82 -4.33
CA GLY A 60 -10.63 2.36 -4.48
C GLY A 60 -12.05 1.78 -4.53
N PRO A 61 -12.90 2.02 -3.51
CA PRO A 61 -14.29 1.57 -3.50
C PRO A 61 -15.10 2.13 -4.67
N VAL A 62 -14.97 3.43 -4.95
CA VAL A 62 -15.71 4.13 -6.01
C VAL A 62 -15.38 3.57 -7.39
N LEU A 63 -14.09 3.40 -7.69
CA LEU A 63 -13.64 2.79 -8.95
C LEU A 63 -14.05 1.33 -9.03
N SER A 64 -13.95 0.57 -7.93
CA SER A 64 -14.39 -0.83 -7.93
C SER A 64 -15.89 -0.98 -8.16
N GLY A 65 -16.71 -0.08 -7.62
CA GLY A 65 -18.15 -0.02 -7.83
C GLY A 65 -18.48 0.36 -9.27
N ALA A 66 -17.83 1.39 -9.82
CA ALA A 66 -18.04 1.80 -11.21
C ALA A 66 -17.64 0.70 -12.21
N VAL A 67 -16.55 -0.03 -11.95
CA VAL A 67 -16.14 -1.18 -12.79
C VAL A 67 -17.14 -2.33 -12.67
N TYR A 68 -17.71 -2.53 -11.48
CA TYR A 68 -18.77 -3.51 -11.27
C TYR A 68 -20.05 -3.13 -12.02
N ASP A 69 -20.45 -1.86 -12.03
CA ASP A 69 -21.63 -1.37 -12.74
C ASP A 69 -21.52 -1.56 -14.26
N VAL A 70 -20.31 -1.40 -14.82
CA VAL A 70 -20.06 -1.55 -16.27
C VAL A 70 -19.88 -3.02 -16.68
N THR A 71 -19.25 -3.84 -15.83
CA THR A 71 -18.82 -5.21 -16.23
C THR A 71 -19.68 -6.31 -15.59
N GLY A 72 -20.50 -5.98 -14.59
CA GLY A 72 -21.29 -6.93 -13.80
C GLY A 72 -20.47 -7.86 -12.90
N SER A 73 -19.15 -7.67 -12.82
CA SER A 73 -18.23 -8.57 -12.11
C SER A 73 -17.05 -7.81 -11.50
N TYR A 74 -16.74 -8.13 -10.24
CA TYR A 74 -15.58 -7.58 -9.52
C TYR A 74 -14.25 -8.15 -9.99
N GLY A 75 -14.25 -9.25 -10.77
CA GLY A 75 -13.03 -9.91 -11.23
C GLY A 75 -12.10 -8.97 -11.99
N TRP A 76 -12.69 -8.15 -12.87
CA TRP A 76 -11.94 -7.17 -13.67
C TRP A 76 -11.38 -6.02 -12.82
N ALA A 77 -12.12 -5.56 -11.80
CA ALA A 77 -11.63 -4.55 -10.86
C ALA A 77 -10.42 -5.06 -10.06
N PHE A 78 -10.48 -6.29 -9.55
CA PHE A 78 -9.38 -6.89 -8.80
C PHE A 78 -8.13 -7.10 -9.65
N GLN A 79 -8.28 -7.55 -10.91
CA GLN A 79 -7.15 -7.69 -11.82
C GLN A 79 -6.50 -6.34 -12.13
N GLY A 80 -7.31 -5.28 -12.33
CA GLY A 80 -6.81 -3.92 -12.51
C GLY A 80 -6.00 -3.42 -11.32
N PHE A 81 -6.51 -3.59 -10.09
CA PHE A 81 -5.77 -3.22 -8.88
C PHE A 81 -4.51 -4.07 -8.67
N ALA A 82 -4.56 -5.36 -8.98
CA ALA A 82 -3.39 -6.24 -8.89
C ALA A 82 -2.28 -5.78 -9.85
N LEU A 83 -2.64 -5.41 -11.08
CA LEU A 83 -1.68 -4.92 -12.07
C LEU A 83 -1.08 -3.56 -11.65
N LEU A 84 -1.91 -2.66 -11.12
CA LEU A 84 -1.46 -1.37 -10.59
C LEU A 84 -0.52 -1.53 -9.39
N ALA A 85 -0.82 -2.47 -8.48
CA ALA A 85 0.05 -2.80 -7.35
C ALA A 85 1.40 -3.37 -7.83
N LEU A 86 1.38 -4.21 -8.86
CA LEU A 86 2.59 -4.78 -9.45
C LEU A 86 3.45 -3.70 -10.11
N LEU A 87 2.85 -2.79 -10.87
CA LEU A 87 3.53 -1.63 -11.46
C LEU A 87 4.13 -0.72 -10.37
N SER A 88 3.40 -0.49 -9.29
CA SER A 88 3.89 0.30 -8.15
C SER A 88 5.09 -0.37 -7.48
N ALA A 89 5.04 -1.68 -7.28
CA ALA A 89 6.16 -2.44 -6.73
C ALA A 89 7.39 -2.37 -7.64
N ILE A 90 7.21 -2.52 -8.96
CA ILE A 90 8.30 -2.37 -9.94
C ILE A 90 8.87 -0.94 -9.90
N ALA A 91 8.01 0.08 -9.85
CA ALA A 91 8.45 1.48 -9.76
C ALA A 91 9.28 1.73 -8.50
N ILE A 92 8.88 1.19 -7.35
CA ILE A 92 9.64 1.28 -6.09
C ILE A 92 10.99 0.57 -6.22
N LEU A 93 11.03 -0.60 -6.84
CA LEU A 93 12.27 -1.34 -7.08
C LEU A 93 13.21 -0.60 -8.06
N CYS A 94 12.64 0.05 -9.08
CA CYS A 94 13.37 0.85 -10.06
C CYS A 94 13.78 2.22 -9.54
N ALA A 95 13.12 2.76 -8.51
CA ALA A 95 13.42 4.04 -7.88
C ALA A 95 14.71 3.97 -7.02
N GLY A 96 15.76 3.33 -7.55
CA GLY A 96 16.97 2.94 -6.86
C GLY A 96 17.50 3.98 -5.87
N ARG A 97 18.04 3.46 -4.75
CA ARG A 97 18.56 4.18 -3.56
C ARG A 97 18.86 5.66 -3.85
N PRO A 98 18.15 6.61 -3.19
CA PRO A 98 18.47 8.02 -3.34
C PRO A 98 19.95 8.22 -2.97
N ARG A 99 20.73 8.78 -3.89
CA ARG A 99 22.15 9.07 -3.66
C ARG A 99 22.23 10.11 -2.56
N LEU A 100 22.71 9.69 -1.38
CA LEU A 100 23.09 10.56 -0.27
C LEU A 100 24.12 11.55 -0.78
N ASN A 101 23.74 12.81 -0.89
CA ASN A 101 24.67 13.91 -1.12
C ASN A 101 24.74 14.73 0.18
N GLY A 102 25.84 14.54 0.91
CA GLY A 102 26.35 15.45 1.95
C GLY A 102 25.63 15.42 3.28
#